data_AF-N1QGT4-F1
#
_entry.id   AF-N1QGT4-F1
#
_cell.length_a   1.000
_cell.length_b   1.000
_cell.length_c   1.000
_cell.angle_alpha   90.00
_cell.angle_beta   90.00
_cell.angle_gamma   90.00
#
_symmetry.space_group_name_H-M   'P 1'
#
loop_
_entity.id
_entity.type
_entity.pdbx_description
1 polymer ?
#
loop_
_entity_poly.entity_id
_entity_poly.type
_entity_poly.pdbx_seq_one_letter_code
_entity_poly.pdbx_strand_id
1 'polypeptide(L)'
;MNATLLPSPTDQIFRDDPSPEVDRAWRRISNEQPIALSKEEVIALGKDPSEAVQYPESFGLGESYAGRIDVFHQIHCLDALRREAHWNYYYASKYPDLEHSTKLHQVHLSHCIYYLLQNIMCQASVDVYTHVWTDSLLQPFPDFNTTKTCRNFDAVLNWQERNGVGLEEFYKLRKPREFEGMWIMEEAFKDVWREFEWWNPEGERMRDGTKTG
;
A
#
# COMPACT_ATOMS: atom_id res chain seq x y z
N MET A 1 -15.08 -10.82 14.54
CA MET A 1 -13.88 -11.16 13.75
C MET A 1 -13.66 -12.65 13.89
N ASN A 2 -13.28 -13.39 12.85
CA ASN A 2 -12.94 -14.80 13.00
C ASN A 2 -11.42 -14.96 13.12
N ALA A 3 -10.92 -15.06 14.35
CA ALA A 3 -9.49 -15.13 14.66
C ALA A 3 -9.04 -16.55 15.08
N THR A 4 -9.70 -17.59 14.55
CA THR A 4 -9.34 -18.98 14.84
C THR A 4 -7.98 -19.33 14.28
N LEU A 5 -7.23 -20.15 15.03
CA LEU A 5 -5.89 -20.61 14.62
C LEU A 5 -5.89 -21.35 13.29
N LEU A 6 -6.94 -22.14 13.02
CA LEU A 6 -7.13 -22.83 11.75
C LEU A 6 -8.13 -22.08 10.84
N PRO A 7 -7.99 -22.18 9.51
CA PRO A 7 -8.92 -21.58 8.56
C PRO A 7 -10.37 -22.01 8.79
N SER A 8 -11.29 -21.06 8.64
CA SER A 8 -12.73 -21.28 8.55
C SER A 8 -13.15 -21.24 7.07
N PRO A 9 -14.22 -21.94 6.66
CA PRO A 9 -14.73 -21.91 5.29
C PRO A 9 -15.00 -20.49 4.72
N THR A 10 -15.20 -19.50 5.59
CA THR A 10 -15.58 -18.13 5.21
C THR A 10 -14.41 -17.23 4.82
N ASP A 11 -13.17 -17.56 5.19
CA ASP A 11 -11.97 -16.72 4.98
C ASP A 11 -10.81 -17.48 4.32
N GLN A 12 -11.13 -18.63 3.71
CA GLN A 12 -10.15 -19.62 3.26
C GLN A 12 -9.14 -19.02 2.27
N ILE A 13 -9.59 -18.27 1.27
CA ILE A 13 -8.71 -17.78 0.20
C ILE A 13 -7.60 -16.84 0.69
N PHE A 14 -7.82 -16.08 1.77
CA PHE A 14 -6.79 -15.18 2.30
C PHE A 14 -5.76 -15.89 3.18
N ARG A 15 -6.04 -17.15 3.54
CA ARG A 15 -5.22 -18.01 4.43
C ARG A 15 -4.60 -19.21 3.70
N ASP A 16 -4.94 -19.41 2.43
CA ASP A 16 -4.44 -20.49 1.59
C ASP A 16 -2.97 -20.26 1.18
N ASP A 17 -2.32 -21.35 0.77
CA ASP A 17 -0.97 -21.31 0.22
C ASP A 17 -0.88 -20.43 -1.05
N PRO A 18 0.30 -19.85 -1.34
CA PRO A 18 0.52 -18.99 -2.49
C PRO A 18 -0.01 -19.57 -3.81
N SER A 19 -0.86 -18.80 -4.48
CA SER A 19 -1.40 -19.15 -5.79
C SER A 19 -1.85 -17.89 -6.54
N PRO A 20 -2.03 -17.97 -7.87
CA PRO A 20 -2.57 -16.85 -8.64
C PRO A 20 -3.96 -16.38 -8.17
N GLU A 21 -4.75 -17.26 -7.56
CA GLU A 21 -6.07 -16.91 -7.02
C GLU A 21 -5.96 -16.11 -5.72
N VAL A 22 -5.10 -16.56 -4.81
CA VAL A 22 -4.75 -15.83 -3.57
C VAL A 22 -4.21 -14.45 -3.92
N ASP A 23 -3.30 -14.36 -4.89
CA ASP A 23 -2.73 -13.08 -5.34
C ASP A 23 -3.78 -12.15 -5.99
N ARG A 24 -4.82 -12.69 -6.64
CA ARG A 24 -5.93 -11.87 -7.13
C ARG A 24 -6.82 -11.37 -5.99
N ALA A 25 -7.11 -12.23 -5.01
CA ALA A 25 -7.92 -11.87 -3.86
C ALA A 25 -7.27 -10.75 -3.04
N TRP A 26 -5.98 -10.89 -2.71
CA TRP A 26 -5.20 -9.87 -2.00
C TRP A 26 -5.09 -8.57 -2.79
N ARG A 27 -4.76 -8.63 -4.10
CA ARG A 27 -4.67 -7.42 -4.94
C ARG A 27 -5.97 -6.62 -5.02
N ARG A 28 -7.13 -7.29 -4.99
CA ARG A 28 -8.42 -6.62 -5.00
C ARG A 28 -8.62 -5.78 -3.74
N ILE A 29 -8.35 -6.36 -2.56
CA ILE A 29 -8.57 -5.68 -1.27
C ILE A 29 -7.43 -4.73 -0.90
N SER A 30 -6.30 -4.78 -1.61
CA SER A 30 -5.21 -3.79 -1.57
C SER A 30 -5.29 -2.82 -2.75
N ASN A 31 -6.49 -2.44 -3.22
CA ASN A 31 -6.64 -1.58 -4.38
C ASN A 31 -6.07 -0.17 -4.11
N GLU A 32 -4.83 0.00 -4.51
CA GLU A 32 -4.02 1.20 -4.32
C GLU A 32 -4.20 2.25 -5.42
N GLN A 33 -5.23 2.14 -6.26
CA GLN A 33 -5.54 3.20 -7.23
C GLN A 33 -5.69 4.55 -6.51
N PRO A 34 -5.04 5.62 -6.99
CA PRO A 34 -5.23 6.94 -6.41
C PRO A 34 -6.62 7.47 -6.73
N ILE A 35 -7.09 8.44 -5.96
CA ILE A 35 -8.40 9.07 -6.10
C ILE A 35 -8.23 10.55 -6.40
N ALA A 36 -9.25 11.14 -7.02
CA ALA A 36 -9.32 12.56 -7.26
C ALA A 36 -9.89 13.28 -6.03
N LEU A 37 -9.15 14.25 -5.50
CA LEU A 37 -9.55 15.14 -4.42
C LEU A 37 -9.75 16.55 -4.97
N SER A 38 -10.80 17.23 -4.55
CA SER A 38 -10.93 18.68 -4.72
C SER A 38 -9.87 19.43 -3.90
N LYS A 39 -9.65 20.69 -4.25
CA LYS A 39 -8.76 21.58 -3.50
C LYS A 39 -9.20 21.73 -2.05
N GLU A 40 -10.51 21.85 -1.83
CA GLU A 40 -11.12 21.98 -0.50
C GLU A 40 -10.89 20.73 0.35
N GLU A 41 -10.94 19.53 -0.25
CA GLU A 41 -10.62 18.28 0.44
C GLU A 41 -9.15 18.22 0.85
N VAL A 42 -8.23 18.64 -0.03
CA VAL A 42 -6.80 18.71 0.31
C VAL A 42 -6.55 19.64 1.50
N ILE A 43 -7.19 20.81 1.52
CA ILE A 43 -7.12 21.76 2.64
C ILE A 43 -7.74 21.17 3.91
N ALA A 44 -8.88 20.48 3.81
CA ALA A 44 -9.54 19.84 4.94
C ALA A 44 -8.70 18.71 5.56
N LEU A 45 -7.84 18.07 4.78
CA LEU A 45 -6.82 17.12 5.25
C LEU A 45 -5.62 17.80 5.94
N GLY A 46 -5.61 19.13 6.02
CA GLY A 46 -4.52 19.92 6.58
C GLY A 46 -3.27 19.93 5.69
N LYS A 47 -3.44 19.75 4.38
CA LYS A 47 -2.36 19.76 3.39
C LYS A 47 -2.39 21.03 2.55
N ASP A 48 -1.24 21.44 2.06
CA ASP A 48 -1.11 22.56 1.14
C ASP A 48 -1.34 22.08 -0.30
N PRO A 49 -2.37 22.57 -1.02
CA PRO A 49 -2.60 22.22 -2.42
C PRO A 49 -1.44 22.59 -3.36
N SER A 50 -0.56 23.52 -3.00
CA SER A 50 0.62 23.87 -3.80
C SER A 50 1.73 22.81 -3.76
N GLU A 51 1.73 21.94 -2.74
CA GLU A 51 2.65 20.80 -2.61
C GLU A 51 2.03 19.48 -3.09
N ALA A 52 0.71 19.42 -3.22
CA ALA A 52 -0.02 18.23 -3.64
C ALA A 52 0.09 18.00 -5.16
N VAL A 53 0.10 16.72 -5.56
CA VAL A 53 0.15 16.36 -6.98
C VAL A 53 -1.22 16.62 -7.62
N GLN A 54 -1.29 17.64 -8.47
CA GLN A 54 -2.48 17.93 -9.27
C GLN A 54 -2.54 17.01 -10.50
N TYR A 55 -3.74 16.49 -10.80
CA TYR A 55 -3.98 15.78 -12.06
C TYR A 55 -3.95 16.75 -13.24
N PRO A 56 -3.31 16.39 -14.37
CA PRO A 56 -3.37 17.21 -15.57
C PRO A 56 -4.77 17.15 -16.20
N GLU A 57 -5.12 18.18 -16.96
CA GLU A 57 -6.41 18.29 -17.65
C GLU A 57 -6.73 17.07 -18.53
N SER A 58 -5.71 16.40 -19.07
CA SER A 58 -5.86 15.20 -19.90
C SER A 58 -6.56 14.03 -19.22
N PHE A 59 -6.68 14.04 -17.88
CA PHE A 59 -7.42 13.02 -17.13
C PHE A 59 -8.93 13.31 -17.09
N GLY A 60 -9.38 14.51 -17.49
CA GLY A 60 -10.80 14.87 -17.50
C GLY A 60 -11.45 14.98 -16.12
N LEU A 61 -10.64 15.15 -15.06
CA LEU A 61 -11.08 15.19 -13.66
C LEU A 61 -11.29 16.61 -13.12
N GLY A 62 -11.17 17.64 -13.98
CA GLY A 62 -11.14 19.03 -13.55
C GLY A 62 -9.93 19.37 -12.66
N GLU A 63 -10.01 20.47 -11.92
CA GLU A 63 -9.00 20.82 -10.91
C GLU A 63 -9.09 19.82 -9.74
N SER A 64 -8.23 18.80 -9.78
CA SER A 64 -8.21 17.74 -8.78
C SER A 64 -6.79 17.29 -8.44
N TYR A 65 -6.64 16.70 -7.27
CA TYR A 65 -5.37 16.30 -6.67
C TYR A 65 -5.37 14.81 -6.36
N ALA A 66 -4.21 14.18 -6.48
CA ALA A 66 -4.03 12.77 -6.20
C ALA A 66 -4.02 12.51 -4.69
N GLY A 67 -4.94 11.64 -4.25
CA GLY A 67 -4.96 11.08 -2.90
C GLY A 67 -4.96 9.55 -2.94
N ARG A 68 -4.80 8.91 -1.78
CA ARG A 68 -5.02 7.47 -1.60
C ARG A 68 -5.73 7.22 -0.29
N ILE A 69 -6.59 6.20 -0.26
CA ILE A 69 -7.23 5.77 0.98
C ILE A 69 -6.26 4.84 1.73
N ASP A 70 -5.96 5.22 2.96
CA ASP A 70 -4.94 4.64 3.83
C ASP A 70 -5.09 3.12 4.04
N VAL A 71 -6.32 2.60 4.22
CA VAL A 71 -6.55 1.17 4.49
C VAL A 71 -6.01 0.25 3.37
N PHE A 72 -6.04 0.69 2.11
CA PHE A 72 -5.54 -0.12 1.00
C PHE A 72 -4.01 -0.20 1.02
N HIS A 73 -3.34 0.86 1.46
CA HIS A 73 -1.89 0.83 1.64
C HIS A 73 -1.49 -0.03 2.85
N GLN A 74 -2.26 0.00 3.95
CA GLN A 74 -2.04 -0.95 5.05
C GLN A 74 -2.17 -2.40 4.59
N ILE A 75 -3.20 -2.73 3.80
CA ILE A 75 -3.38 -4.09 3.27
C ILE A 75 -2.28 -4.45 2.26
N HIS A 76 -1.82 -3.51 1.43
CA HIS A 76 -0.64 -3.69 0.57
C HIS A 76 0.61 -4.04 1.39
N CYS A 77 0.90 -3.30 2.46
CA CYS A 77 2.01 -3.58 3.36
C CYS A 77 1.89 -4.98 3.99
N LEU A 78 0.68 -5.38 4.37
CA LEU A 78 0.44 -6.72 4.91
C LEU A 78 0.64 -7.82 3.85
N ASP A 79 0.20 -7.60 2.60
CA ASP A 79 0.44 -8.53 1.50
C ASP A 79 1.94 -8.65 1.18
N ALA A 80 2.70 -7.55 1.27
CA ALA A 80 4.15 -7.60 1.12
C ALA A 80 4.81 -8.51 2.18
N LEU A 81 4.37 -8.43 3.44
CA LEU A 81 4.84 -9.32 4.51
C LEU A 81 4.39 -10.77 4.32
N ARG A 82 3.16 -10.99 3.87
CA ARG A 82 2.67 -12.33 3.51
C ARG A 82 3.57 -12.94 2.44
N ARG A 83 3.87 -12.20 1.37
CA ARG A 83 4.74 -12.66 0.28
C ARG A 83 6.17 -12.91 0.75
N GLU A 84 6.67 -12.10 1.67
CA GLU A 84 7.97 -12.32 2.33
C GLU A 84 8.01 -13.63 3.13
N ALA A 85 6.96 -13.94 3.88
CA ALA A 85 6.84 -15.21 4.62
C ALA A 85 6.82 -16.44 3.68
N HIS A 86 6.46 -16.25 2.40
CA HIS A 86 6.50 -17.26 1.35
C HIS A 86 7.63 -17.01 0.34
N TRP A 87 8.81 -16.64 0.83
CA TRP A 87 9.98 -16.26 0.04
C TRP A 87 10.27 -17.19 -1.15
N ASN A 88 10.29 -18.50 -0.91
CA ASN A 88 10.63 -19.48 -1.94
C ASN A 88 9.69 -19.43 -3.15
N TYR A 89 8.41 -19.13 -2.92
CA TYR A 89 7.42 -19.02 -3.99
C TYR A 89 7.56 -17.71 -4.77
N TYR A 90 7.73 -16.60 -4.07
CA TYR A 90 7.66 -15.27 -4.69
C TYR A 90 8.99 -14.71 -5.17
N TYR A 91 10.10 -15.16 -4.60
CA TYR A 91 11.36 -14.43 -4.67
C TYR A 91 12.58 -15.29 -5.00
N ALA A 92 12.58 -16.60 -4.72
CA ALA A 92 13.76 -17.45 -4.98
C ALA A 92 14.20 -17.47 -6.45
N SER A 93 13.27 -17.37 -7.41
CA SER A 93 13.60 -17.27 -8.84
C SER A 93 14.18 -15.91 -9.23
N LYS A 94 13.82 -14.85 -8.49
CA LYS A 94 14.26 -13.47 -8.71
C LYS A 94 15.60 -13.17 -8.02
N TYR A 95 15.85 -13.81 -6.88
CA TYR A 95 17.05 -13.65 -6.07
C TYR A 95 17.72 -15.02 -5.85
N PRO A 96 18.34 -15.59 -6.89
CA PRO A 96 18.84 -16.97 -6.88
C PRO A 96 19.99 -17.20 -5.91
N ASP A 97 20.80 -16.17 -5.62
CA ASP A 97 21.99 -16.30 -4.79
C ASP A 97 21.69 -16.29 -3.28
N LEU A 98 20.40 -16.25 -2.88
CA LEU A 98 19.83 -16.33 -1.51
C LEU A 98 20.40 -15.37 -0.46
N GLU A 99 21.55 -14.72 -0.69
CA GLU A 99 22.22 -13.92 0.32
C GLU A 99 21.44 -12.64 0.56
N HIS A 100 20.97 -11.92 -0.46
CA HIS A 100 20.24 -10.66 -0.24
C HIS A 100 19.22 -10.32 -1.35
N SER A 101 18.05 -9.81 -0.97
CA SER A 101 17.22 -8.97 -1.85
C SER A 101 17.87 -7.60 -2.08
N THR A 102 17.36 -6.82 -3.03
CA THR A 102 17.83 -5.45 -3.27
C THR A 102 17.65 -4.55 -2.03
N LYS A 103 18.47 -3.51 -1.91
CA LYS A 103 18.34 -2.55 -0.81
C LYS A 103 16.95 -1.90 -0.75
N LEU A 104 16.36 -1.59 -1.89
CA LEU A 104 15.00 -1.07 -1.99
C LEU A 104 13.97 -2.04 -1.42
N HIS A 105 14.07 -3.35 -1.73
CA HIS A 105 13.16 -4.36 -1.17
C HIS A 105 13.23 -4.37 0.36
N GLN A 106 14.44 -4.39 0.92
CA GLN A 106 14.64 -4.40 2.37
C GLN A 106 14.10 -3.12 3.04
N VAL A 107 14.39 -1.94 2.48
CA VAL A 107 13.91 -0.66 3.00
C VAL A 107 12.39 -0.56 2.89
N HIS A 108 11.80 -1.03 1.78
CA HIS A 108 10.36 -1.05 1.59
C HIS A 108 9.68 -1.97 2.61
N LEU A 109 10.19 -3.17 2.86
CA LEU A 109 9.66 -4.04 3.92
C LEU A 109 9.77 -3.42 5.31
N SER A 110 10.91 -2.81 5.63
CA SER A 110 11.08 -2.07 6.90
C SER A 110 10.04 -0.95 7.04
N HIS A 111 9.80 -0.19 5.97
CA HIS A 111 8.74 0.81 5.91
C HIS A 111 7.35 0.21 6.14
N CYS A 112 7.01 -0.90 5.46
CA CYS A 112 5.73 -1.59 5.62
C CYS A 112 5.49 -2.00 7.08
N ILE A 113 6.49 -2.59 7.74
CA ILE A 113 6.40 -3.01 9.15
C ILE A 113 6.17 -1.79 10.05
N TYR A 114 6.96 -0.73 9.86
CA TYR A 114 6.85 0.46 10.69
C TYR A 114 5.51 1.19 10.47
N TYR A 115 5.05 1.32 9.23
CA TYR A 115 3.78 1.95 8.90
C TYR A 115 2.59 1.18 9.47
N LEU A 116 2.59 -0.15 9.40
CA LEU A 116 1.58 -0.98 10.07
C LEU A 116 1.61 -0.81 11.59
N LEU A 117 2.80 -0.78 12.20
CA LEU A 117 2.95 -0.52 13.63
C LEU A 117 2.35 0.84 14.03
N GLN A 118 2.65 1.90 13.28
CA GLN A 118 2.09 3.23 13.53
C GLN A 118 0.56 3.22 13.46
N ASN A 119 -0.03 2.51 12.49
CA ASN A 119 -1.48 2.40 12.36
C ASN A 119 -2.12 1.60 13.51
N ILE A 120 -1.49 0.49 13.92
CA ILE A 120 -1.95 -0.30 15.08
C ILE A 120 -1.91 0.54 16.36
N MET A 121 -0.82 1.27 16.58
CA MET A 121 -0.67 2.17 17.73
C MET A 121 -1.62 3.36 17.68
N CYS A 122 -1.93 3.89 16.50
CA CYS A 122 -2.89 4.96 16.31
C CYS A 122 -4.33 4.51 16.65
N GLN A 123 -4.72 3.31 16.20
CA GLN A 123 -6.03 2.76 16.50
C GLN A 123 -6.16 2.32 17.97
N ALA A 124 -5.06 1.88 18.60
CA ALA A 124 -4.95 1.55 20.02
C ALA A 124 -6.16 0.77 20.58
N SER A 125 -6.54 -0.34 19.92
CA SER A 125 -7.69 -1.15 20.33
C SER A 125 -7.59 -1.57 21.80
N VAL A 126 -8.61 -1.22 22.60
CA VAL A 126 -8.71 -1.59 24.02
C VAL A 126 -9.59 -2.82 24.28
N ASP A 127 -10.06 -3.49 23.23
CA ASP A 127 -10.85 -4.72 23.38
C ASP A 127 -10.06 -5.80 24.11
N VAL A 128 -10.68 -6.40 25.13
CA VAL A 128 -10.05 -7.41 25.97
C VAL A 128 -10.39 -8.79 25.44
N TYR A 129 -9.37 -9.60 25.18
CA TYR A 129 -9.54 -11.03 24.90
C TYR A 129 -9.42 -11.84 26.20
N THR A 130 -10.09 -13.00 26.25
CA THR A 130 -10.06 -13.87 27.45
C THR A 130 -9.22 -15.12 27.19
N HIS A 131 -9.12 -16.00 28.19
CA HIS A 131 -8.45 -17.29 28.03
C HIS A 131 -9.43 -18.42 28.34
N VAL A 132 -9.27 -19.54 27.64
CA VAL A 132 -10.09 -20.74 27.76
C VAL A 132 -9.22 -21.96 28.05
N TRP A 133 -9.82 -22.98 28.65
CA TRP A 133 -9.17 -24.28 28.82
C TRP A 133 -9.42 -25.14 27.58
N THR A 134 -8.39 -25.86 27.14
CA THR A 134 -8.48 -26.83 26.03
C THR A 134 -7.99 -28.19 26.50
N ASP A 135 -8.34 -29.24 25.75
CA ASP A 135 -7.83 -30.61 25.99
C ASP A 135 -6.41 -30.82 25.41
N SER A 136 -5.94 -29.84 24.64
CA SER A 136 -4.68 -29.91 23.89
C SER A 136 -3.50 -29.31 24.65
N LEU A 137 -3.75 -28.39 25.60
CA LEU A 137 -2.72 -27.67 26.35
C LEU A 137 -3.06 -27.60 27.84
N LEU A 138 -2.04 -27.76 28.69
CA LEU A 138 -2.19 -27.60 30.15
C LEU A 138 -2.27 -26.12 30.60
N GLN A 139 -1.89 -25.18 29.74
CA GLN A 139 -1.88 -23.74 30.01
C GLN A 139 -3.14 -23.08 29.42
N PRO A 140 -3.62 -21.95 29.97
CA PRO A 140 -4.75 -21.20 29.41
C PRO A 140 -4.47 -20.79 27.97
N PHE A 141 -5.38 -21.15 27.05
CA PHE A 141 -5.26 -20.78 25.64
C PHE A 141 -5.99 -19.46 25.37
N PRO A 142 -5.39 -18.50 24.64
CA PRO A 142 -6.03 -17.22 24.37
C PRO A 142 -7.23 -17.39 23.41
N ASP A 143 -8.37 -16.79 23.77
CA ASP A 143 -9.52 -16.66 22.88
C ASP A 143 -9.49 -15.28 22.21
N PHE A 144 -8.89 -15.22 21.02
CA PHE A 144 -8.78 -14.00 20.24
C PHE A 144 -10.11 -13.52 19.63
N ASN A 145 -11.20 -14.29 19.77
CA ASN A 145 -12.49 -13.91 19.25
C ASN A 145 -13.12 -12.79 20.09
N THR A 146 -12.80 -11.55 19.71
CA THR A 146 -13.37 -10.35 20.34
C THR A 146 -14.47 -9.75 19.47
N THR A 147 -15.47 -9.18 20.12
CA THR A 147 -16.48 -8.37 19.42
C THR A 147 -15.84 -7.05 19.03
N LYS A 148 -15.87 -6.72 17.74
CA LYS A 148 -15.32 -5.49 17.19
C LYS A 148 -16.44 -4.65 16.58
N THR A 149 -16.39 -3.34 16.76
CA THR A 149 -17.17 -2.41 15.93
C THR A 149 -16.30 -1.98 14.76
N CYS A 150 -16.67 -2.42 13.55
CA CYS A 150 -15.89 -2.17 12.34
C CYS A 150 -16.56 -1.11 11.47
N ARG A 151 -15.74 -0.35 10.74
CA ARG A 151 -16.23 0.33 9.53
C ARG A 151 -16.59 -0.74 8.49
N ASN A 152 -17.58 -0.46 7.66
CA ASN A 152 -17.95 -1.37 6.58
C ASN A 152 -16.87 -1.33 5.48
N PHE A 153 -15.94 -2.29 5.53
CA PHE A 153 -14.84 -2.38 4.57
C PHE A 153 -15.34 -2.57 3.13
N ASP A 154 -16.37 -3.38 2.92
CA ASP A 154 -16.94 -3.59 1.58
C ASP A 154 -17.51 -2.31 0.99
N ALA A 155 -18.12 -1.45 1.81
CA ALA A 155 -18.58 -0.13 1.35
C ALA A 155 -17.41 0.76 0.89
N VAL A 156 -16.30 0.74 1.63
CA VAL A 156 -15.08 1.50 1.27
C VAL A 156 -14.44 0.92 0.01
N LEU A 157 -14.31 -0.40 -0.10
CA LEU A 157 -13.77 -1.09 -1.29
C LEU A 157 -14.63 -0.83 -2.53
N ASN A 158 -15.96 -0.95 -2.42
CA ASN A 158 -16.86 -0.67 -3.53
C ASN A 158 -16.80 0.80 -3.98
N TRP A 159 -16.59 1.74 -3.06
CA TRP A 159 -16.37 3.14 -3.40
C TRP A 159 -15.02 3.32 -4.12
N GLN A 160 -13.96 2.71 -3.60
CA GLN A 160 -12.62 2.74 -4.21
C GLN A 160 -12.62 2.19 -5.63
N GLU A 161 -13.24 1.03 -5.87
CA GLU A 161 -13.34 0.41 -7.20
C GLU A 161 -14.08 1.29 -8.22
N ARG A 162 -14.93 2.22 -7.77
CA ARG A 162 -15.67 3.15 -8.64
C ARG A 162 -14.97 4.49 -8.88
N ASN A 163 -14.16 4.95 -7.93
CA ASN A 163 -13.57 6.29 -7.93
C ASN A 163 -12.05 6.29 -8.12
N GLY A 164 -11.43 5.10 -8.15
CA GLY A 164 -10.01 4.95 -8.41
C GLY A 164 -9.63 5.37 -9.83
N VAL A 165 -8.55 6.13 -9.93
CA VAL A 165 -7.88 6.51 -11.18
C VAL A 165 -6.89 5.40 -11.56
N GLY A 166 -6.86 5.04 -12.85
CA GLY A 166 -6.03 3.93 -13.34
C GLY A 166 -4.54 4.10 -13.02
N LEU A 167 -3.94 3.06 -12.41
CA LEU A 167 -2.52 3.09 -12.03
C LEU A 167 -1.58 3.30 -13.22
N GLU A 168 -1.88 2.72 -14.38
CA GLU A 168 -1.04 2.84 -15.56
C GLU A 168 -0.91 4.29 -16.03
N GLU A 169 -2.01 5.04 -16.06
CA GLU A 169 -2.01 6.46 -16.40
C GLU A 169 -1.36 7.30 -15.30
N PHE A 170 -1.65 6.97 -14.04
CA PHE A 170 -1.05 7.67 -12.91
C PHE A 170 0.49 7.58 -12.91
N TYR A 171 1.07 6.41 -13.18
CA TYR A 171 2.53 6.24 -13.24
C TYR A 171 3.17 6.87 -14.50
N LYS A 172 2.37 7.28 -15.49
CA LYS A 172 2.84 8.10 -16.62
C LYS A 172 2.95 9.59 -16.25
N LEU A 173 2.38 10.03 -15.12
CA LEU A 173 2.52 11.41 -14.67
C LEU A 173 4.00 11.79 -14.48
N ARG A 174 4.32 13.03 -14.83
CA ARG A 174 5.64 13.61 -14.67
C ARG A 174 5.51 14.96 -13.99
N LYS A 175 6.53 15.31 -13.20
CA LYS A 175 6.59 16.61 -12.52
C LYS A 175 6.49 17.74 -13.57
N PRO A 176 5.57 18.71 -13.40
CA PRO A 176 5.53 19.88 -14.24
C PRO A 176 6.82 20.70 -14.17
N ARG A 177 7.17 21.40 -15.26
CA ARG A 177 8.42 22.19 -15.33
C ARG A 177 8.47 23.35 -14.34
N GLU A 178 7.31 23.91 -14.00
CA GLU A 178 7.14 25.09 -13.14
C GLU A 178 6.73 24.71 -11.70
N PHE A 179 6.81 23.43 -11.33
CA PHE A 179 6.44 22.99 -9.99
C PHE A 179 7.56 23.30 -8.98
N GLU A 180 7.28 24.21 -8.03
CA GLU A 180 8.25 24.69 -7.04
C GLU A 180 8.12 24.00 -5.66
N GLY A 181 6.94 23.51 -5.28
CA GLY A 181 6.63 22.94 -3.95
C GLY A 181 7.19 21.53 -3.68
N MET A 182 8.42 21.25 -4.08
CA MET A 182 8.99 19.91 -3.98
C MET A 182 9.85 19.68 -2.73
N TRP A 183 9.68 18.51 -2.13
CA TRP A 183 10.52 18.05 -1.03
C TRP A 183 11.92 17.68 -1.53
N ILE A 184 12.96 18.24 -0.92
CA ILE A 184 14.35 17.86 -1.18
C ILE A 184 14.70 16.68 -0.29
N MET A 185 14.87 15.51 -0.91
CA MET A 185 15.17 14.27 -0.19
C MET A 185 16.66 14.18 0.15
N GLU A 186 16.96 13.50 1.27
CA GLU A 186 18.33 13.16 1.67
C GLU A 186 19.03 12.28 0.63
N GLU A 187 20.36 12.33 0.62
CA GLU A 187 21.16 11.58 -0.36
C GLU A 187 20.97 10.07 -0.23
N ALA A 188 20.85 9.56 1.00
CA ALA A 188 20.59 8.15 1.26
C ALA A 188 19.26 7.68 0.65
N PHE A 189 18.24 8.55 0.61
CA PHE A 189 16.99 8.22 -0.08
C PHE A 189 17.23 8.11 -1.58
N LYS A 190 17.93 9.08 -2.18
CA LYS A 190 18.26 9.05 -3.63
C LYS A 190 19.06 7.79 -3.99
N ASP A 191 20.03 7.40 -3.16
CA ASP A 191 20.87 6.21 -3.34
C ASP A 191 20.04 4.93 -3.52
N VAL A 192 19.01 4.75 -2.69
CA VAL A 192 18.12 3.57 -2.76
C VAL A 192 17.38 3.48 -4.10
N TRP A 193 17.13 4.62 -4.75
CA TRP A 193 16.37 4.68 -6.00
C TRP A 193 17.24 4.70 -7.27
N ARG A 194 18.55 4.94 -7.19
CA ARG A 194 19.41 5.16 -8.40
C ARG A 194 19.41 4.02 -9.40
N GLU A 195 19.26 2.80 -8.92
CA GLU A 195 19.30 1.60 -9.75
C GLU A 195 17.97 1.34 -10.47
N PHE A 196 16.96 2.18 -10.28
CA PHE A 196 15.63 2.02 -10.87
C PHE A 196 15.40 2.97 -12.03
N GLU A 197 14.74 2.48 -13.09
CA GLU A 197 14.44 3.25 -14.32
C GLU A 197 13.64 4.54 -14.09
N TRP A 198 13.03 4.70 -12.91
CA TRP A 198 12.22 5.85 -12.54
C TRP A 198 13.02 6.96 -11.84
N TRP A 199 14.28 6.70 -11.50
CA TRP A 199 15.17 7.69 -10.91
C TRP A 199 15.69 8.66 -11.97
N ASN A 200 15.50 9.96 -11.72
CA ASN A 200 15.98 11.04 -12.58
C ASN A 200 17.08 11.83 -11.82
N PRO A 201 18.37 11.55 -12.07
CA PRO A 201 19.50 12.16 -11.36
C PRO A 201 19.58 13.68 -11.48
N GLU A 202 19.12 14.23 -12.61
CA GLU A 202 19.48 15.59 -13.01
C GLU A 202 18.31 16.57 -12.84
N GLY A 203 17.10 16.08 -12.51
CA GLY A 203 15.91 16.91 -12.48
C GLY A 203 15.64 17.63 -13.82
N GLU A 204 16.17 17.10 -14.93
CA GLU A 204 16.11 17.77 -16.22
C GLU A 204 14.72 17.72 -16.84
N ARG A 205 14.35 18.86 -17.43
CA ARG A 205 13.17 19.06 -18.27
C ARG A 205 13.28 18.12 -19.47
N MET A 206 12.53 17.02 -19.45
CA MET A 206 12.37 16.16 -20.63
C MET A 206 11.93 17.03 -21.82
N ARG A 207 12.75 17.01 -22.86
CA ARG A 207 12.57 17.80 -24.07
C ARG A 207 11.22 17.46 -24.74
N ASP A 208 10.57 18.54 -25.18
CA ASP A 208 9.66 18.63 -26.31
C ASP A 208 9.64 17.39 -27.23
N GLY A 209 8.56 16.62 -27.19
CA GLY A 209 7.47 16.86 -28.14
C GLY A 209 7.77 16.88 -29.65
N THR A 210 8.88 16.37 -30.17
CA THR A 210 9.01 16.16 -31.64
C THR A 210 9.78 14.89 -31.99
N LYS A 211 9.04 13.84 -32.36
CA LYS A 211 9.47 12.97 -33.46
C LYS A 211 8.69 13.39 -34.71
N THR A 212 9.26 14.34 -35.43
CA THR A 212 9.02 14.55 -36.86
C THR A 212 10.37 14.44 -37.56
N GLY A 213 10.47 13.50 -38.49
CA GLY A 213 11.68 13.18 -39.25
C GLY A 213 11.84 11.69 -39.43
#